data_AF-A0A960J2K5-F1
#
_entry.id   AF-A0A960J2K5-F1
#
_cell.length_a   1.000
_cell.length_b   1.000
_cell.length_c   1.000
_cell.angle_alpha   90.00
_cell.angle_beta   90.00
_cell.angle_gamma   90.00
#
_symmetry.space_group_name_H-M   'P 1'
#
loop_
_entity.id
_entity.type
_entity.pdbx_description
1 polymer ?
#
loop_
_entity_poly.entity_id
_entity_poly.type
_entity_poly.pdbx_seq_one_letter_code
_entity_poly.pdbx_strand_id
1 'polypeptide(L)'
;DAYEAMERRLGDSMGGGVVQPMAGPGIEVIVGIVHDRSFGPTVAFGMGGVQAELLKDTALGLVPVTDADAHDLVRSLRMSPLFFGYRGTDPVDVAALEDLLLRVSLVADELPEVVELDANPVVVSARGVAALDVKVRVEPAPPTYDERRALSPP
;
A
#
# COMPACT_ATOMS: atom_id res chain seq x y z
N ASP A 1 26.74 -14.71 -13.13
CA ASP A 1 26.93 -13.44 -13.89
C ASP A 1 26.38 -12.19 -13.20
N ALA A 2 25.07 -12.00 -12.98
CA ALA A 2 24.56 -10.76 -12.34
C ALA A 2 24.78 -10.69 -10.82
N TYR A 3 24.51 -11.79 -10.10
CA TYR A 3 24.69 -11.87 -8.64
C TYR A 3 26.16 -11.60 -8.24
N GLU A 4 27.10 -12.32 -8.84
CA GLU A 4 28.53 -12.13 -8.58
C GLU A 4 29.02 -10.72 -8.95
N ALA A 5 28.41 -10.06 -9.95
CA ALA A 5 28.74 -8.69 -10.30
C ALA A 5 28.26 -7.69 -9.23
N MET A 6 27.08 -7.92 -8.64
CA MET A 6 26.59 -7.13 -7.50
C MET A 6 27.43 -7.39 -6.24
N GLU A 7 27.76 -8.65 -5.97
CA GLU A 7 28.61 -9.06 -4.84
C GLU A 7 29.99 -8.41 -4.92
N ARG A 8 30.63 -8.39 -6.10
CA ARG A 8 31.90 -7.67 -6.28
C ARG A 8 31.80 -6.16 -6.06
N ARG A 9 30.64 -5.55 -6.32
CA ARG A 9 30.43 -4.09 -6.16
C ARG A 9 30.06 -3.69 -4.73
N LEU A 10 29.24 -4.49 -4.07
CA LEU A 10 28.66 -4.18 -2.75
C LEU A 10 29.44 -4.87 -1.61
N GLY A 11 30.19 -5.92 -1.90
CA GLY A 11 30.97 -6.69 -0.93
C GLY A 11 30.10 -7.22 0.22
N ASP A 12 30.66 -7.26 1.42
CA ASP A 12 30.01 -7.76 2.63
C ASP A 12 28.69 -7.04 2.99
N SER A 13 28.49 -5.82 2.46
CA SER A 13 27.25 -5.05 2.68
C SER A 13 26.05 -5.57 1.89
N MET A 14 26.26 -6.47 0.92
CA MET A 14 25.17 -7.03 0.11
C MET A 14 24.19 -7.85 0.95
N GLY A 15 24.67 -8.55 1.99
CA GLY A 15 23.85 -9.37 2.90
C GLY A 15 23.19 -10.62 2.27
N GLY A 16 23.01 -10.66 0.95
CA GLY A 16 22.40 -11.74 0.18
C GLY A 16 21.54 -11.21 -0.98
N GLY A 17 20.82 -12.10 -1.65
CA GLY A 17 19.85 -11.74 -2.68
C GLY A 17 18.52 -12.47 -2.48
N VAL A 18 17.42 -11.79 -2.80
CA VAL A 18 16.07 -12.41 -2.82
C VAL A 18 15.73 -12.77 -4.26
N VAL A 19 15.36 -14.03 -4.50
CA VAL A 19 14.86 -14.49 -5.79
C VAL A 19 13.34 -14.38 -5.76
N GLN A 20 12.79 -13.58 -6.67
CA GLN A 20 11.36 -13.35 -6.79
C GLN A 20 10.87 -13.61 -8.22
N PRO A 21 9.59 -14.01 -8.41
CA PRO A 21 9.00 -14.08 -9.74
C PRO A 21 8.94 -12.70 -10.38
N MET A 22 9.11 -12.65 -11.71
CA MET A 22 8.87 -11.42 -12.47
C MET A 22 7.37 -11.16 -12.54
N ALA A 23 6.94 -9.98 -12.08
CA ALA A 23 5.55 -9.57 -12.22
C ALA A 23 5.18 -9.41 -13.69
N GLY A 24 3.96 -9.84 -14.02
CA GLY A 24 3.37 -9.60 -15.33
C GLY A 24 2.99 -8.13 -15.53
N PRO A 25 2.54 -7.76 -16.75
CA PRO A 25 2.04 -6.42 -17.00
C PRO A 25 0.78 -6.14 -16.16
N GLY A 26 0.62 -4.89 -15.74
CA GLY A 26 -0.55 -4.41 -15.00
C GLY A 26 -0.47 -2.91 -14.77
N ILE A 27 -1.43 -2.39 -14.01
CA ILE A 27 -1.45 -0.99 -13.60
C ILE A 27 -0.65 -0.87 -12.31
N GLU A 28 0.33 0.02 -12.30
CA GLU A 28 1.09 0.34 -11.10
C GLU A 28 0.28 1.29 -10.21
N VAL A 29 0.20 0.96 -8.93
CA VAL A 29 -0.38 1.78 -7.87
C VAL A 29 0.57 1.84 -6.68
N ILE A 30 0.34 2.80 -5.80
CA ILE A 30 1.03 2.97 -4.54
C ILE A 30 -0.01 2.83 -3.43
N VAL A 31 0.30 2.01 -2.43
CA VAL A 31 -0.53 1.82 -1.24
C VAL A 31 0.36 1.98 -0.02
N GLY A 32 -0.10 2.71 0.99
CA GLY A 32 0.68 2.88 2.20
C GLY A 32 -0.13 3.25 3.43
N ILE A 33 0.57 3.27 4.55
CA ILE A 33 0.07 3.80 5.83
C ILE A 33 0.88 5.05 6.11
N VAL A 34 0.17 6.16 6.31
CA VAL A 34 0.77 7.44 6.72
C VAL A 34 0.07 7.95 7.97
N HIS A 35 0.82 8.64 8.83
CA HIS A 35 0.26 9.28 10.01
C HIS A 35 -0.05 10.74 9.71
N ASP A 36 -1.35 11.05 9.64
CA ASP A 36 -1.81 12.44 9.61
C ASP A 36 -1.88 13.00 11.04
N ARG A 37 -1.52 14.28 11.20
CA ARG A 37 -1.46 14.92 12.52
C ARG A 37 -2.83 15.10 13.17
N SER A 38 -3.88 15.22 12.37
CA SER A 38 -5.24 15.47 12.83
C SER A 38 -6.06 14.19 12.93
N PHE A 39 -5.79 13.20 12.08
CA PHE A 39 -6.60 11.99 11.99
C PHE A 39 -5.91 10.71 12.49
N GLY A 40 -4.60 10.74 12.76
CA GLY A 40 -3.85 9.55 13.14
C GLY A 40 -3.50 8.68 11.92
N PRO A 41 -3.44 7.34 12.07
CA PRO A 41 -3.11 6.46 10.95
C PRO A 41 -4.16 6.55 9.84
N THR A 42 -3.69 6.65 8.60
CA THR A 42 -4.53 6.73 7.39
C THR A 42 -3.95 5.87 6.29
N VAL A 43 -4.82 5.29 5.46
CA VAL A 43 -4.41 4.57 4.25
C VAL A 43 -4.21 5.57 3.13
N ALA A 44 -2.99 5.66 2.61
CA ALA A 44 -2.68 6.39 1.39
C ALA A 44 -2.81 5.46 0.19
N PHE A 45 -3.53 5.92 -0.84
CA PHE A 45 -3.70 5.19 -2.09
C PHE A 45 -3.49 6.13 -3.28
N GLY A 46 -2.78 5.68 -4.30
CA GLY A 46 -2.58 6.50 -5.49
C GLY A 46 -2.14 5.70 -6.71
N MET A 47 -2.23 6.34 -7.86
CA MET A 47 -1.68 5.77 -9.10
C MET A 47 -0.14 5.82 -9.06
N GLY A 48 0.50 4.82 -9.66
CA GLY A 48 1.94 4.79 -9.90
C GLY A 48 2.32 5.39 -11.26
N GLY A 49 3.61 5.62 -11.45
CA GLY A 49 4.18 6.11 -12.71
C GLY A 49 4.20 7.63 -12.87
N VAL A 50 4.96 8.09 -13.87
CA VAL A 50 5.32 9.51 -14.04
C VAL A 50 4.09 10.42 -14.24
N GLN A 51 3.07 9.95 -14.95
CA GLN A 51 1.85 10.73 -15.18
C GLN A 51 1.05 10.91 -13.87
N ALA A 52 1.05 9.91 -12.99
CA ALA A 52 0.38 9.99 -11.70
C ALA A 52 1.02 11.03 -10.79
N GLU A 53 2.35 11.10 -10.76
CA GLU A 53 3.10 12.10 -9.99
C GLU A 53 2.77 13.53 -10.44
N LEU A 54 2.70 13.75 -11.76
CA LEU A 54 2.34 15.05 -12.34
C LEU A 54 0.90 15.46 -11.96
N LEU A 55 -0.04 14.52 -11.98
CA LEU A 55 -1.44 14.77 -11.66
C LEU A 55 -1.72 14.81 -10.15
N LYS A 56 -0.77 14.32 -9.34
CA LYS A 56 -0.94 14.06 -7.90
C LYS A 56 -2.20 13.23 -7.64
N ASP A 57 -2.32 12.14 -8.38
CA ASP A 57 -3.53 11.32 -8.39
C ASP A 57 -3.56 10.34 -7.19
N THR A 58 -3.90 10.89 -6.03
CA THR A 58 -3.89 10.20 -4.74
C THR A 58 -5.17 10.46 -3.95
N ALA A 59 -5.50 9.53 -3.05
CA ALA A 59 -6.61 9.58 -2.12
C ALA A 59 -6.17 9.09 -0.73
N LEU A 60 -6.92 9.48 0.30
CA LEU A 60 -6.68 9.09 1.68
C LEU A 60 -7.94 8.44 2.25
N GLY A 61 -7.78 7.25 2.85
CA GLY A 61 -8.79 6.56 3.63
C GLY A 61 -8.53 6.70 5.11
N LEU A 62 -9.54 7.12 5.87
CA LEU A 62 -9.46 7.11 7.33
C LEU A 62 -9.55 5.67 7.83
N VAL A 63 -8.68 5.32 8.79
CA VAL A 63 -8.69 4.01 9.42
C VAL A 63 -9.73 4.00 10.56
N PRO A 64 -10.56 2.95 10.72
CA PRO A 64 -10.64 1.76 9.85
C PRO A 64 -11.40 2.04 8.55
N VAL A 65 -10.84 1.60 7.42
CA VAL A 65 -11.44 1.66 6.09
C VAL A 65 -12.49 0.55 5.96
N THR A 66 -13.72 0.89 5.58
CA THR A 66 -14.78 -0.09 5.29
C THR A 66 -14.77 -0.53 3.83
N ASP A 67 -15.51 -1.59 3.49
CA ASP A 67 -15.68 -2.05 2.10
C ASP A 67 -16.21 -0.93 1.18
N ALA A 68 -17.11 -0.09 1.69
CA ALA A 68 -17.65 1.05 0.95
C ALA A 68 -16.57 2.14 0.75
N ASP A 69 -15.76 2.41 1.77
CA ASP A 69 -14.65 3.37 1.65
C ASP A 69 -13.61 2.87 0.65
N ALA A 70 -13.25 1.58 0.67
CA ALA A 70 -12.31 0.99 -0.28
C ALA A 70 -12.84 1.09 -1.72
N HIS A 71 -14.13 0.80 -1.92
CA HIS A 71 -14.81 0.95 -3.20
C HIS A 71 -14.74 2.38 -3.75
N ASP A 72 -15.01 3.36 -2.88
CA ASP A 72 -15.00 4.78 -3.24
C ASP A 72 -13.57 5.30 -3.44
N LEU A 73 -12.60 4.87 -2.63
CA LEU A 73 -11.19 5.21 -2.77
C LEU A 73 -10.67 4.84 -4.16
N VAL A 74 -10.92 3.61 -4.61
CA VAL A 74 -10.48 3.14 -5.94
C VAL A 74 -11.05 4.02 -7.06
N ARG A 75 -12.32 4.42 -6.93
CA ARG A 75 -13.04 5.22 -7.94
C ARG A 75 -12.73 6.70 -7.87
N SER A 76 -12.24 7.19 -6.73
CA SER A 76 -11.93 8.60 -6.51
C SER A 76 -10.73 9.10 -7.32
N LEU A 77 -9.81 8.20 -7.70
CA LEU A 77 -8.66 8.55 -8.52
C LEU A 77 -9.10 9.02 -9.91
N ARG A 78 -8.44 10.05 -10.43
CA ARG A 78 -8.70 10.63 -11.75
C ARG A 78 -8.44 9.62 -12.87
N MET A 79 -7.44 8.76 -12.69
CA MET A 79 -7.12 7.69 -13.64
C MET A 79 -7.78 6.35 -13.30
N SER A 80 -8.74 6.32 -12.37
CA SER A 80 -9.51 5.11 -12.05
C SER A 80 -10.18 4.43 -13.24
N PRO A 81 -10.56 5.11 -14.36
CA PRO A 81 -11.06 4.42 -15.54
C PRO A 81 -10.10 3.35 -16.11
N LEU A 82 -8.79 3.46 -15.85
CA LEU A 82 -7.82 2.44 -16.28
C LEU A 82 -8.11 1.08 -15.62
N PHE A 83 -8.56 1.05 -14.36
CA PHE A 83 -8.87 -0.20 -13.67
C PHE A 83 -10.05 -0.95 -14.29
N PHE A 84 -10.95 -0.24 -14.95
CA PHE A 84 -12.17 -0.79 -15.54
C PHE A 84 -12.06 -1.02 -17.05
N GLY A 85 -10.85 -0.87 -17.61
CA GLY A 85 -10.58 -0.99 -19.04
C GLY A 85 -10.62 0.35 -19.76
N TYR A 86 -9.58 0.64 -20.56
CA TYR A 86 -9.46 1.87 -21.32
C TYR A 86 -8.81 1.60 -22.69
N ARG A 87 -9.41 2.13 -23.77
CA ARG A 87 -8.93 1.95 -25.15
C ARG A 87 -8.63 0.49 -25.54
N GLY A 88 -9.49 -0.44 -25.13
CA GLY A 88 -9.41 -1.85 -25.51
C GLY A 88 -8.53 -2.71 -24.61
N THR A 89 -8.08 -2.19 -23.46
CA THR A 89 -7.52 -3.04 -22.40
C THR A 89 -8.63 -3.69 -21.58
N ASP A 90 -8.37 -4.89 -21.10
CA ASP A 90 -9.26 -5.57 -20.17
C ASP A 90 -9.22 -4.89 -18.78
N PRO A 91 -10.32 -4.97 -18.00
CA PRO A 91 -10.31 -4.57 -16.59
C PRO A 91 -9.30 -5.37 -15.78
N VAL A 92 -8.80 -4.77 -14.69
CA VAL A 92 -7.98 -5.47 -13.70
C VAL A 92 -8.85 -6.08 -12.61
N ASP A 93 -8.26 -6.88 -11.73
CA ASP A 93 -8.93 -7.42 -10.56
C ASP A 93 -9.09 -6.32 -9.48
N VAL A 94 -10.17 -5.54 -9.62
CA VAL A 94 -10.50 -4.45 -8.70
C VAL A 94 -10.84 -4.97 -7.30
N ALA A 95 -11.44 -6.15 -7.19
CA ALA A 95 -11.78 -6.73 -5.90
C ALA A 95 -10.51 -7.08 -5.10
N ALA A 96 -9.46 -7.60 -5.77
CA ALA A 96 -8.17 -7.84 -5.13
C ALA A 96 -7.47 -6.54 -4.69
N LEU A 97 -7.67 -5.44 -5.43
CA LEU A 97 -7.17 -4.12 -5.03
C LEU A 97 -7.92 -3.57 -3.81
N GLU A 98 -9.26 -3.68 -3.79
CA GLU A 98 -10.08 -3.28 -2.63
C GLU A 98 -9.70 -4.12 -1.38
N ASP A 99 -9.50 -5.44 -1.52
CA ASP A 99 -9.02 -6.32 -0.42
C ASP A 99 -7.63 -5.92 0.09
N LEU A 100 -6.71 -5.51 -0.80
CA LEU A 100 -5.41 -5.00 -0.39
C LEU A 100 -5.54 -3.74 0.48
N LEU A 101 -6.39 -2.78 0.09
CA LEU A 101 -6.63 -1.56 0.87
C LEU A 101 -7.19 -1.88 2.26
N LEU A 102 -8.15 -2.80 2.34
CA LEU A 102 -8.73 -3.24 3.60
C LEU A 102 -7.69 -3.91 4.51
N ARG A 103 -6.83 -4.77 3.94
CA ARG A 103 -5.74 -5.41 4.71
C ARG A 103 -4.70 -4.42 5.21
N VAL A 104 -4.36 -3.40 4.40
CA VAL A 104 -3.45 -2.34 4.84
C VAL A 104 -4.11 -1.49 5.94
N SER A 105 -5.41 -1.21 5.83
CA SER A 105 -6.16 -0.58 6.94
C SER A 105 -6.14 -1.43 8.20
N LEU A 106 -6.28 -2.76 8.09
CA LEU A 106 -6.24 -3.66 9.24
C LEU A 106 -4.87 -3.61 9.93
N VAL A 107 -3.78 -3.61 9.16
CA VAL A 107 -2.43 -3.43 9.69
C VAL A 107 -2.31 -2.10 10.45
N ALA A 108 -2.85 -1.02 9.88
CA ALA A 108 -2.81 0.30 10.51
C ALA A 108 -3.63 0.38 11.81
N ASP A 109 -4.73 -0.36 11.90
CA ASP A 109 -5.62 -0.37 13.08
C ASP A 109 -5.11 -1.30 14.19
N GLU A 110 -4.61 -2.49 13.83
CA GLU A 110 -4.23 -3.52 14.80
C GLU A 110 -2.78 -3.45 15.26
N LEU A 111 -1.87 -2.82 14.48
CA LEU A 111 -0.43 -2.80 14.74
C LEU A 111 0.08 -1.36 14.90
N PRO A 112 -0.12 -0.70 16.06
CA PRO A 112 0.30 0.68 16.30
C PRO A 112 1.83 0.88 16.24
N GLU A 113 2.61 -0.21 16.31
CA GLU A 113 4.05 -0.17 16.07
C GLU A 113 4.39 0.13 14.61
N VAL A 114 3.50 -0.16 13.66
CA VAL A 114 3.68 0.12 12.23
C VAL A 114 3.34 1.58 11.95
N VAL A 115 4.34 2.45 12.08
CA VAL A 115 4.15 3.90 11.90
C VAL A 115 4.15 4.34 10.43
N GLU A 116 4.73 3.53 9.55
CA GLU A 116 4.73 3.75 8.11
C GLU A 116 4.79 2.42 7.37
N LEU A 117 3.99 2.30 6.31
CA LEU A 117 4.07 1.23 5.33
C LEU A 117 4.05 1.90 3.95
N ASP A 118 4.98 1.53 3.08
CA ASP A 118 5.05 1.99 1.70
C ASP A 118 5.18 0.78 0.78
N ALA A 119 4.08 0.42 0.12
CA ALA A 119 4.05 -0.60 -0.92
C ALA A 119 4.10 0.11 -2.28
N ASN A 120 5.29 0.15 -2.88
CA ASN A 120 5.57 0.91 -4.09
C ASN A 120 6.70 0.27 -4.93
N PRO A 121 6.41 -0.28 -6.12
CA PRO A 121 5.11 -0.34 -6.76
C PRO A 121 4.30 -1.57 -6.32
N VAL A 122 2.97 -1.44 -6.38
CA VAL A 122 2.03 -2.56 -6.44
C VAL A 122 1.50 -2.68 -7.86
N VAL A 123 1.60 -3.86 -8.46
CA VAL A 123 1.02 -4.14 -9.78
C VAL A 123 -0.36 -4.77 -9.62
N VAL A 124 -1.36 -4.14 -10.22
CA VAL A 124 -2.74 -4.63 -10.30
C VAL A 124 -2.99 -5.15 -11.70
N SER A 125 -3.36 -6.43 -11.81
CA SER A 125 -3.60 -7.10 -13.09
C SER A 125 -4.95 -7.82 -13.07
N ALA A 126 -5.38 -8.36 -14.22
CA ALA A 126 -6.56 -9.22 -14.28
C ALA A 126 -6.43 -10.53 -13.46
N ARG A 127 -5.23 -10.84 -12.94
CA ARG A 127 -4.97 -12.03 -12.11
C ARG A 127 -4.81 -11.72 -10.62
N GLY A 128 -5.05 -10.47 -10.21
CA GLY A 128 -4.87 -10.02 -8.84
C GLY A 128 -3.76 -8.98 -8.70
N VAL A 129 -3.30 -8.82 -7.45
CA VAL A 129 -2.32 -7.81 -7.03
C VAL A 129 -0.98 -8.42 -6.63
N ALA A 130 0.11 -7.71 -6.91
CA ALA A 130 1.45 -8.07 -6.48
C ALA A 130 2.21 -6.82 -6.02
N ALA A 131 2.56 -6.76 -4.72
CA ALA A 131 3.48 -5.74 -4.20
C ALA A 131 4.91 -6.15 -4.57
N LEU A 132 5.59 -5.32 -5.36
CA LEU A 132 6.95 -5.61 -5.85
C LEU A 132 8.03 -5.17 -4.88
N ASP A 133 7.74 -4.13 -4.10
CA ASP A 133 8.57 -3.65 -3.01
C ASP A 133 7.66 -3.16 -1.89
N VAL A 134 8.06 -3.44 -0.65
CA VAL A 134 7.34 -3.02 0.56
C VAL A 134 8.37 -2.60 1.60
N LYS A 135 8.27 -1.35 2.04
CA LYS A 135 9.05 -0.83 3.16
C LYS A 135 8.12 -0.60 4.35
N VAL A 136 8.57 -1.00 5.53
CA VAL A 136 7.82 -0.81 6.78
C VAL A 136 8.75 -0.16 7.78
N ARG A 137 8.30 0.95 8.38
CA ARG A 137 8.96 1.52 9.56
C ARG A 137 8.17 1.12 10.79
N VAL A 138 8.91 0.57 11.74
CA VAL A 138 8.36 0.12 13.03
C VAL A 138 8.97 0.97 14.14
N GLU A 139 8.13 1.47 15.04
CA GLU A 139 8.53 2.17 16.25
C GLU A 139 7.86 1.51 17.47
N PRO A 140 8.41 1.68 18.69
CA PRO A 140 7.72 1.22 19.88
C PRO A 140 6.30 1.80 19.95
N ALA A 141 5.31 0.96 20.24
CA ALA A 141 3.93 1.42 20.35
C ALA A 141 3.83 2.60 21.32
N PRO A 142 3.10 3.68 20.96
CA PRO A 142 2.81 4.73 21.91
C PRO A 142 2.10 4.12 23.13
N PRO A 143 2.36 4.61 24.36
CA PRO A 143 1.67 4.12 25.54
C PRO A 143 0.16 4.26 25.32
N THR A 144 -0.55 3.15 25.27
CA THR A 144 -2.01 3.14 25.16
C THR A 144 -2.60 3.81 26.39
N TYR A 145 -3.25 4.95 26.21
CA TYR A 145 -4.21 5.42 27.19
C TYR A 145 -5.43 4.51 27.04
N ASP A 146 -5.50 3.46 27.84
CA ASP A 146 -6.56 2.46 27.78
C ASP A 146 -7.90 3.10 28.20
N GLU A 147 -8.59 3.74 27.26
CA GLU A 147 -9.93 4.30 27.47
C GLU A 147 -10.94 3.20 27.85
N ARG A 148 -10.68 1.94 27.47
CA ARG A 148 -11.51 0.79 27.89
C ARG A 148 -11.37 0.49 29.38
N ARG A 149 -10.28 0.93 30.03
CA ARG A 149 -10.09 0.86 31.49
C ARG A 149 -10.71 2.05 32.23
N ALA A 150 -10.89 3.18 31.56
CA ALA A 150 -11.48 4.39 32.14
C ALA A 150 -13.01 4.33 32.29
N LEU A 151 -13.69 3.40 31.60
CA LEU A 151 -15.14 3.20 31.67
C LEU A 151 -15.58 2.05 32.61
N SER A 152 -14.68 1.50 33.42
CA SER A 152 -15.11 0.64 34.53
C SER A 152 -15.61 1.52 35.69
N PRO A 153 -16.92 1.51 36.03
CA PRO A 153 -17.39 2.23 37.20
C PRO A 153 -16.79 1.61 38.48
N PRO A 154 -16.63 2.39 39.56
CA PRO A 154 -16.15 1.91 40.86
C PRO A 154 -17.10 0.92 41.53
#